data_AF-T0ZB91-F1
#
_entry.id   AF-T0ZB91-F1
#
_cell.length_a   1.000
_cell.length_b   1.000
_cell.length_c   1.000
_cell.angle_alpha   90.00
_cell.angle_beta   90.00
_cell.angle_gamma   90.00
#
_symmetry.space_group_name_H-M   'P 1'
#
loop_
_entity.id
_entity.type
_entity.pdbx_description
1 polymer ?
#
loop_
_entity_poly.entity_id
_entity_poly.type
_entity_poly.pdbx_seq_one_letter_code
_entity_poly.pdbx_strand_id
1 'polypeptide(L)'
;SDAAHKGLLKVGQTTRDVKQRVAEQLKTAAIKNYTIALDESAERDDGTVMTDHELRAALVRKGFANVELEWMRCAVADVQTALTELRTGQRFSGTHHETFPMRREQADAVAKTVEYYRSIWAEDKNAVPRFLWNAKMRFGKTFTAYQLAKKLDARRVLVLTF
;
A
#
# COMPACT_ATOMS: atom_id res chain seq x y z
N SER A 1 -5.34 -14.70 -24.55
CA SER A 1 -6.02 -15.42 -23.46
C SER A 1 -6.99 -16.42 -24.05
N ASP A 2 -7.11 -17.59 -23.43
CA ASP A 2 -8.17 -18.56 -23.71
C ASP A 2 -9.51 -18.03 -23.19
N ALA A 3 -10.63 -18.33 -23.87
CA ALA A 3 -11.95 -17.78 -23.58
C ALA A 3 -12.42 -18.15 -22.16
N ALA A 4 -12.03 -19.33 -21.66
CA ALA A 4 -12.34 -19.82 -20.32
C ALA A 4 -11.69 -19.00 -19.18
N HIS A 5 -10.61 -18.26 -19.47
CA HIS A 5 -9.80 -17.57 -18.45
C HIS A 5 -9.88 -16.04 -18.54
N LYS A 6 -10.85 -15.51 -19.28
CA LYS A 6 -11.01 -14.07 -19.47
C LYS A 6 -11.37 -13.38 -18.15
N GLY A 7 -10.52 -12.43 -17.73
CA GLY A 7 -10.70 -11.68 -16.47
C GLY A 7 -10.33 -12.48 -15.21
N LEU A 8 -9.57 -13.57 -15.36
CA LEU A 8 -8.99 -14.32 -14.25
C LEU A 8 -7.47 -14.12 -14.24
N LEU A 9 -6.91 -14.03 -13.04
CA LEU A 9 -5.48 -14.02 -12.80
C LEU A 9 -5.07 -15.30 -12.09
N LYS A 10 -4.09 -16.01 -12.63
CA LYS A 10 -3.45 -17.14 -11.95
C LYS A 10 -2.42 -16.59 -10.97
N VAL A 11 -2.60 -16.87 -9.69
CA VAL A 11 -1.71 -16.40 -8.61
C VAL A 11 -0.90 -17.58 -8.10
N GLY A 12 0.41 -17.57 -8.33
CA GLY A 12 1.35 -18.59 -7.86
C GLY A 12 2.67 -17.98 -7.43
N GLN A 13 3.46 -18.74 -6.68
CA GLN A 13 4.80 -18.36 -6.25
C GLN A 13 5.86 -19.27 -6.89
N THR A 14 7.05 -18.74 -7.14
CA THR A 14 8.18 -19.55 -7.58
C THR A 14 9.49 -18.99 -7.04
N THR A 15 10.43 -19.88 -6.72
CA THR A 15 11.82 -19.55 -6.37
C THR A 15 12.77 -19.66 -7.56
N ARG A 16 12.24 -19.97 -8.75
CA ARG A 16 12.97 -20.07 -10.02
C ARG A 16 12.60 -18.89 -10.91
N ASP A 17 13.34 -18.69 -12.00
CA ASP A 17 13.00 -17.69 -13.00
C ASP A 17 11.55 -17.87 -13.49
N VAL A 18 10.77 -16.78 -13.42
CA VAL A 18 9.32 -16.81 -13.68
C VAL A 18 9.02 -17.24 -15.11
N LYS A 19 9.83 -16.79 -16.09
CA LYS A 19 9.64 -17.16 -17.50
C LYS A 19 9.93 -18.64 -17.72
N GLN A 20 10.97 -19.18 -17.09
CA GLN A 20 11.27 -20.61 -17.15
C GLN A 20 10.15 -21.45 -16.53
N ARG A 21 9.68 -21.08 -15.33
CA ARG A 21 8.62 -21.82 -14.64
C ARG A 21 7.29 -21.80 -15.40
N VAL A 22 6.92 -20.65 -15.97
CA VAL A 22 5.69 -20.53 -16.77
C VAL A 22 5.83 -21.32 -18.08
N ALA A 23 7.01 -21.31 -18.72
CA ALA A 23 7.26 -22.11 -19.91
C ALA A 23 7.21 -23.63 -19.65
N GLU A 24 7.69 -24.10 -18.49
CA GLU A 24 7.57 -25.51 -18.07
C GLU A 24 6.10 -25.95 -17.91
N GLN A 25 5.26 -25.11 -17.29
CA GLN A 25 3.84 -25.43 -17.08
C GLN A 25 3.04 -25.41 -18.39
N LEU A 26 3.39 -24.52 -19.33
CA LEU A 26 2.63 -24.32 -20.57
C LEU A 26 3.11 -25.20 -21.74
N LYS A 27 4.29 -25.83 -21.63
CA LYS A 27 4.79 -26.79 -22.62
C LYS A 27 3.82 -27.94 -22.89
N THR A 28 3.14 -28.44 -21.86
CA THR A 28 2.20 -29.56 -21.97
C THR A 28 0.88 -29.17 -22.64
N ALA A 29 0.52 -27.88 -22.64
CA ALA A 29 -0.76 -27.38 -23.14
C ALA A 29 -0.67 -26.64 -24.49
N ALA A 30 0.53 -26.49 -25.08
CA ALA A 30 0.76 -25.70 -26.30
C ALA A 30 0.20 -24.25 -26.26
N ILE A 31 -0.01 -23.70 -25.06
CA ILE A 31 -0.54 -22.35 -24.86
C ILE A 31 0.60 -21.35 -25.00
N LYS A 32 0.68 -20.69 -26.16
CA LYS A 32 1.68 -19.62 -26.43
C LYS A 32 1.24 -18.23 -25.98
N ASN A 33 -0.04 -18.06 -25.61
CA ASN A 33 -0.66 -16.75 -25.41
C ASN A 33 -0.87 -16.41 -23.93
N TYR A 34 0.23 -16.33 -23.16
CA TYR A 34 0.21 -15.87 -21.77
C TYR A 34 0.88 -14.51 -21.63
N THR A 35 0.48 -13.75 -20.61
CA THR A 35 1.10 -12.49 -20.25
C THR A 35 1.39 -12.54 -18.77
N ILE A 36 2.65 -12.29 -18.38
CA ILE A 36 3.00 -12.10 -16.98
C ILE A 36 2.45 -10.73 -16.59
N ALA A 37 1.38 -10.72 -15.81
CA ALA A 37 0.69 -9.50 -15.42
C ALA A 37 1.39 -8.79 -14.24
N LEU A 38 2.12 -9.54 -13.41
CA LEU A 38 2.86 -9.06 -12.25
C LEU A 38 4.01 -10.03 -11.93
N ASP A 39 5.19 -9.50 -11.63
CA ASP A 39 6.37 -10.23 -11.16
C ASP A 39 7.01 -9.39 -10.05
N GLU A 40 6.87 -9.83 -8.80
CA GLU A 40 7.28 -9.08 -7.61
C GLU A 40 7.79 -10.00 -6.50
N SER A 41 8.70 -9.48 -5.66
CA SER A 41 9.26 -10.22 -4.52
C SER A 41 8.17 -10.60 -3.51
N ALA A 42 8.22 -11.82 -3.01
CA ALA A 42 7.37 -12.29 -1.94
C ALA A 42 7.93 -11.98 -0.53
N GLU A 43 8.99 -11.20 -0.42
CA GLU A 43 9.60 -10.83 0.86
C GLU A 43 8.80 -9.75 1.60
N ARG A 44 8.59 -9.94 2.90
CA ARG A 44 8.03 -8.95 3.83
C ARG A 44 9.12 -8.02 4.37
N ASP A 45 8.71 -6.90 4.96
CA ASP A 45 9.64 -5.95 5.60
C ASP A 45 10.40 -6.56 6.80
N ASP A 46 9.90 -7.67 7.37
CA ASP A 46 10.55 -8.42 8.46
C ASP A 46 11.49 -9.53 7.97
N GLY A 47 11.70 -9.66 6.65
CA GLY A 47 12.55 -10.66 6.01
C GLY A 47 11.90 -12.05 5.87
N THR A 48 10.65 -12.22 6.30
CA THR A 48 9.92 -13.47 6.06
C THR A 48 9.33 -13.51 4.64
N VAL A 49 9.08 -14.71 4.12
CA VAL A 49 8.49 -14.91 2.79
C VAL A 49 6.99 -15.11 2.89
N MET A 50 6.26 -14.43 2.03
CA MET A 50 4.82 -14.52 1.84
C MET A 50 4.51 -15.62 0.85
N THR A 51 3.50 -16.43 1.14
CA THR A 51 3.08 -17.49 0.22
C THR A 51 1.99 -17.01 -0.74
N ASP A 52 1.92 -17.62 -1.91
CA ASP A 52 0.81 -17.45 -2.86
C ASP A 52 -0.55 -17.80 -2.21
N HIS A 53 -0.57 -18.78 -1.31
CA HIS A 53 -1.75 -19.14 -0.54
C HIS A 53 -2.20 -17.99 0.38
N GLU A 54 -1.27 -17.33 1.08
CA GLU A 54 -1.60 -16.15 1.90
C GLU A 54 -2.13 -15.00 1.06
N LEU A 55 -1.57 -14.78 -0.13
CA LEU A 55 -2.04 -13.75 -1.06
C LEU A 55 -3.45 -14.05 -1.57
N ARG A 56 -3.74 -15.30 -1.98
CA ARG A 56 -5.10 -15.72 -2.34
C ARG A 56 -6.07 -15.58 -1.17
N ALA A 57 -5.67 -15.97 0.04
CA ALA A 57 -6.49 -15.79 1.23
C ALA A 57 -6.77 -14.31 1.53
N ALA A 58 -5.80 -13.41 1.31
CA ALA A 58 -5.99 -11.97 1.44
C ALA A 58 -7.01 -11.42 0.43
N LEU A 59 -6.93 -11.86 -0.83
CA LEU A 59 -7.88 -11.51 -1.88
C LEU A 59 -9.31 -12.03 -1.55
N VAL A 60 -9.43 -13.26 -1.07
CA VAL A 60 -10.75 -13.80 -0.64
C VAL A 60 -11.32 -13.00 0.53
N ARG A 61 -10.51 -12.62 1.52
CA ARG A 61 -10.95 -11.75 2.63
C ARG A 61 -11.44 -10.37 2.15
N LYS A 62 -10.96 -9.88 1.01
CA LYS A 62 -11.41 -8.64 0.37
C LYS A 62 -12.67 -8.83 -0.49
N GLY A 63 -13.18 -10.05 -0.64
CA GLY A 63 -14.39 -10.35 -1.40
C GLY A 63 -14.15 -10.76 -2.85
N PHE A 64 -12.90 -10.98 -3.27
CA PHE A 64 -12.61 -11.50 -4.61
C PHE A 64 -12.89 -13.01 -4.68
N ALA A 65 -13.47 -13.46 -5.79
CA ALA A 65 -13.80 -14.87 -5.98
C ALA A 65 -12.55 -15.68 -6.35
N ASN A 66 -12.30 -16.77 -5.62
CA ASN A 66 -11.43 -17.86 -6.07
C ASN A 66 -12.29 -18.81 -6.92
N VAL A 67 -12.06 -18.83 -8.23
CA VAL A 67 -12.89 -19.57 -9.19
C VAL A 67 -12.50 -21.03 -9.23
N GLU A 68 -11.20 -21.30 -9.29
CA GLU A 68 -10.66 -22.66 -9.32
C GLU A 68 -9.17 -22.64 -8.95
N LEU A 69 -8.78 -23.44 -7.95
CA LEU A 69 -7.39 -23.61 -7.52
C LEU A 69 -6.66 -22.27 -7.28
N GLU A 70 -5.82 -21.86 -8.23
CA GLU A 70 -4.97 -20.66 -8.21
C GLU A 70 -5.58 -19.48 -8.98
N TRP A 71 -6.76 -19.65 -9.57
CA TRP A 71 -7.43 -18.66 -10.43
C TRP A 71 -8.33 -17.72 -9.63
N MET A 72 -7.93 -16.46 -9.58
CA MET A 72 -8.63 -15.39 -8.88
C MET A 72 -9.34 -14.47 -9.87
N ARG A 73 -10.60 -14.11 -9.58
CA ARG A 73 -11.32 -13.05 -10.30
C ARG A 73 -11.01 -11.71 -9.65
N CYS A 74 -9.92 -11.09 -10.09
CA CYS A 74 -9.46 -9.78 -9.62
C CYS A 74 -8.64 -9.06 -10.71
N ALA A 75 -8.39 -7.77 -10.53
CA ALA A 75 -7.48 -6.98 -11.34
C ALA A 75 -6.06 -7.02 -10.76
N VAL A 76 -5.06 -6.64 -11.58
CA VAL A 76 -3.66 -6.56 -11.13
C VAL A 76 -3.49 -5.60 -9.95
N ALA A 77 -4.22 -4.48 -9.96
CA ALA A 77 -4.20 -3.50 -8.87
C ALA A 77 -4.70 -4.08 -7.53
N ASP A 78 -5.62 -5.05 -7.56
CA ASP A 78 -6.10 -5.74 -6.37
C ASP A 78 -5.02 -6.66 -5.79
N VAL A 79 -4.28 -7.35 -6.66
CA VAL A 79 -3.14 -8.19 -6.30
C VAL A 79 -2.03 -7.35 -5.69
N GLN A 80 -1.70 -6.20 -6.29
CA GLN A 80 -0.71 -5.26 -5.75
C GLN A 80 -1.12 -4.73 -4.39
N THR A 81 -2.38 -4.32 -4.22
CA THR A 81 -2.90 -3.88 -2.92
C THR A 81 -2.77 -4.98 -1.87
N ALA A 82 -3.20 -6.21 -2.21
CA ALA A 82 -3.10 -7.34 -1.30
C ALA A 82 -1.65 -7.71 -0.99
N LEU A 83 -0.70 -7.56 -1.93
CA LEU A 83 0.73 -7.73 -1.66
C LEU A 83 1.25 -6.67 -0.68
N THR A 84 0.92 -5.39 -0.89
CA THR A 84 1.40 -4.30 0.00
C THR A 84 0.92 -4.46 1.44
N GLU A 85 -0.34 -4.84 1.65
CA GLU A 85 -0.86 -5.12 3.01
C GLU A 85 -0.06 -6.19 3.73
N LEU A 86 0.33 -7.19 2.96
CA LEU A 86 0.76 -8.48 3.44
C LEU A 86 2.30 -8.42 3.62
N ARG A 87 2.99 -7.49 2.94
CA ARG A 87 4.35 -7.01 3.22
C ARG A 87 4.46 -6.15 4.48
N THR A 88 3.53 -5.19 4.64
CA THR A 88 3.57 -4.18 5.72
C THR A 88 2.90 -4.65 7.01
N GLY A 89 2.15 -5.75 6.97
CA GLY A 89 1.33 -6.24 8.09
C GLY A 89 0.12 -5.33 8.41
N GLN A 90 -0.15 -4.32 7.58
CA GLN A 90 -1.24 -3.37 7.77
C GLN A 90 -2.44 -3.76 6.90
N ARG A 91 -3.64 -3.76 7.46
CA ARG A 91 -4.88 -3.97 6.69
C ARG A 91 -5.30 -2.64 6.07
N PHE A 92 -5.37 -2.54 4.74
CA PHE A 92 -5.99 -1.40 4.07
C PHE A 92 -7.48 -1.69 3.84
N SER A 93 -8.34 -0.82 4.35
CA SER A 93 -9.76 -0.81 3.97
C SER A 93 -9.89 -0.18 2.57
N GLY A 94 -9.82 -0.98 1.51
CA GLY A 94 -9.99 -0.55 0.12
C GLY A 94 -8.86 -1.02 -0.83
N THR A 95 -8.84 -0.48 -2.05
CA THR A 95 -7.75 -0.61 -3.05
C THR A 95 -6.73 0.53 -2.90
N HIS A 96 -6.45 0.98 -1.67
CA HIS A 96 -5.58 2.13 -1.43
C HIS A 96 -4.09 1.74 -1.51
N HIS A 97 -3.63 1.45 -2.73
CA HIS A 97 -2.20 1.47 -3.09
C HIS A 97 -1.75 2.88 -3.53
N GLU A 98 -2.68 3.84 -3.62
CA GLU A 98 -2.39 5.20 -4.04
C GLU A 98 -1.65 5.98 -2.95
N THR A 99 -0.41 6.37 -3.25
CA THR A 99 0.34 7.32 -2.44
C THR A 99 -0.18 8.72 -2.75
N PHE A 100 -0.98 9.30 -1.87
CA PHE A 100 -1.49 10.67 -2.06
C PHE A 100 -0.45 11.70 -1.57
N PRO A 101 0.09 12.56 -2.45
CA PRO A 101 0.90 13.68 -2.00
C PRO A 101 0.04 14.73 -1.28
N MET A 102 0.67 15.55 -0.45
CA MET A 102 -0.01 16.73 0.12
C MET A 102 -0.44 17.68 -0.99
N ARG A 103 -1.69 18.15 -0.92
CA ARG A 103 -2.12 19.31 -1.71
C ARG A 103 -1.31 20.53 -1.27
N ARG A 104 -1.15 21.50 -2.18
CA ARG A 104 -0.34 22.71 -1.92
C ARG A 104 -0.74 23.40 -0.61
N GLU A 105 -2.03 23.58 -0.35
CA GLU A 105 -2.51 24.22 0.87
C GLU A 105 -2.16 23.46 2.16
N GLN A 106 -2.05 22.12 2.08
CA GLN A 106 -1.66 21.27 3.19
C GLN A 106 -0.16 21.35 3.43
N ALA A 107 0.63 21.30 2.34
CA ALA A 107 2.08 21.43 2.39
C ALA A 107 2.50 22.80 2.95
N ASP A 108 1.83 23.88 2.54
CA ASP A 108 2.05 25.24 3.03
C ASP A 108 1.70 25.35 4.53
N ALA A 109 0.60 24.74 4.97
CA ALA A 109 0.22 24.72 6.37
C ALA A 109 1.25 23.99 7.24
N VAL A 110 1.72 22.82 6.79
CA VAL A 110 2.77 22.04 7.47
C VAL A 110 4.08 22.83 7.52
N ALA A 111 4.49 23.42 6.40
CA ALA A 111 5.74 24.19 6.32
C ALA A 111 5.74 25.36 7.31
N LYS A 112 4.68 26.17 7.31
CA LYS A 112 4.52 27.30 8.24
C LYS A 112 4.56 26.88 9.70
N THR A 113 3.89 25.78 10.05
CA THR A 113 3.90 25.30 11.44
C THR A 113 5.26 24.78 11.86
N VAL A 114 5.98 24.06 10.99
CA VAL A 114 7.34 23.58 11.29
C VAL A 114 8.31 24.75 11.46
N GLU A 115 8.25 25.75 10.59
CA GLU A 115 9.07 26.95 10.68
C GLU A 115 8.82 27.68 12.00
N TYR A 116 7.56 27.90 12.35
CA TYR A 116 7.17 28.53 13.61
C TYR A 116 7.63 27.73 14.84
N TYR A 117 7.48 26.40 14.85
CA TYR A 117 7.96 25.60 15.99
C TYR A 117 9.48 25.67 16.11
N ARG A 118 10.21 25.60 14.99
CA ARG A 118 11.66 25.68 14.99
C ARG A 118 12.18 27.05 15.43
N SER A 119 11.50 28.15 15.08
CA SER A 119 11.91 29.48 15.53
C SER A 119 11.78 29.61 17.06
N ILE A 120 10.68 29.10 17.64
CA ILE A 120 10.47 29.09 19.08
C ILE A 120 11.51 28.21 19.78
N TRP A 121 11.80 27.01 19.25
CA TRP A 121 12.80 26.12 19.85
C TRP A 121 14.25 26.59 19.68
N ALA A 122 14.52 27.48 18.72
CA ALA A 122 15.81 28.12 18.57
C ALA A 122 16.08 29.12 19.71
N GLU A 123 15.03 29.78 20.21
CA GLU A 123 15.08 30.68 21.36
C GLU A 123 15.05 29.90 22.69
N ASP A 124 14.13 28.94 22.83
CA ASP A 124 14.01 28.08 24.00
C ASP A 124 13.67 26.65 23.60
N LYS A 125 14.63 25.74 23.76
CA LYS A 125 14.49 24.31 23.43
C LYS A 125 13.40 23.59 24.23
N ASN A 126 13.01 24.11 25.40
CA ASN A 126 12.00 23.51 26.26
C ASN A 126 10.62 24.16 26.10
N ALA A 127 10.50 25.17 25.24
CA ALA A 127 9.23 25.82 24.98
C ALA A 127 8.21 24.86 24.36
N VAL A 128 6.94 25.10 24.69
CA VAL A 128 5.79 24.32 24.20
C VAL A 128 4.99 25.18 23.23
N PRO A 129 5.42 25.31 21.96
CA PRO A 129 4.75 26.16 20.98
C PRO A 129 3.34 25.64 20.67
N ARG A 130 2.42 26.57 20.43
CA ARG A 130 1.03 26.29 20.08
C ARG A 130 0.72 26.87 18.70
N PHE A 131 0.06 26.11 17.84
CA PHE A 131 -0.36 26.54 16.51
C PHE A 131 -1.81 26.14 16.25
N LEU A 132 -2.60 27.04 15.66
CA LEU A 132 -3.99 26.78 15.28
C LEU A 132 -4.15 26.85 13.77
N TRP A 133 -4.62 25.77 13.15
CA TRP A 133 -5.06 25.79 11.75
C TRP A 133 -6.54 26.16 11.66
N ASN A 134 -6.84 27.33 11.11
CA ASN A 134 -8.20 27.64 10.67
C ASN A 134 -8.52 26.91 9.36
N ALA A 135 -8.88 25.64 9.46
CA ALA A 135 -9.05 24.76 8.30
C ALA A 135 -10.52 24.57 7.91
N LYS A 136 -10.84 24.85 6.65
CA LYS A 136 -12.17 24.60 6.06
C LYS A 136 -12.58 23.12 6.09
N MET A 137 -13.87 22.85 5.89
CA MET A 137 -14.36 21.48 5.68
C MET A 137 -13.61 20.80 4.52
N ARG A 138 -13.34 19.49 4.65
CA ARG A 138 -12.61 18.67 3.65
C ARG A 138 -11.18 19.12 3.33
N PHE A 139 -10.57 19.93 4.21
CA PHE A 139 -9.14 20.26 4.13
C PHE A 139 -8.23 19.03 4.26
N GLY A 140 -8.68 17.96 4.92
CA GLY A 140 -7.84 16.78 5.19
C GLY A 140 -7.02 16.91 6.47
N LYS A 141 -7.61 17.47 7.54
CA LYS A 141 -6.97 17.78 8.82
C LYS A 141 -6.15 16.62 9.38
N THR A 142 -6.70 15.41 9.41
CA THR A 142 -6.02 14.22 9.93
C THR A 142 -4.75 13.90 9.14
N PHE A 143 -4.86 13.88 7.81
CA PHE A 143 -3.71 13.64 6.94
C PHE A 143 -2.64 14.73 7.07
N THR A 144 -3.04 16.01 7.09
CA THR A 144 -2.10 17.13 7.26
C THR A 144 -1.42 17.12 8.63
N ALA A 145 -2.15 16.78 9.70
CA ALA A 145 -1.58 16.66 11.05
C ALA A 145 -0.59 15.50 11.14
N TYR A 146 -0.88 14.36 10.51
CA TYR A 146 0.05 13.24 10.41
C TYR A 146 1.35 13.63 9.69
N GLN A 147 1.25 14.35 8.56
CA GLN A 147 2.43 14.82 7.83
C GLN A 147 3.27 15.82 8.64
N LEU A 148 2.62 16.69 9.44
CA LEU A 148 3.32 17.55 10.39
C LEU A 148 4.10 16.73 11.42
N ALA A 149 3.46 15.76 12.06
CA ALA A 149 4.11 14.90 13.05
C ALA A 149 5.32 14.16 12.45
N LYS A 150 5.18 13.63 11.24
CA LYS A 150 6.27 12.99 10.50
C LYS A 150 7.42 13.97 10.20
N LYS A 151 7.12 15.20 9.77
CA LYS A 151 8.14 16.22 9.46
C LYS A 151 8.88 16.75 10.70
N LEU A 152 8.25 16.66 11.87
CA LEU A 152 8.84 16.98 13.17
C LEU A 152 9.58 15.81 13.82
N ASP A 153 9.58 14.62 13.19
CA ASP A 153 10.08 13.37 13.79
C ASP A 153 9.46 13.07 15.17
N ALA A 154 8.16 13.36 15.32
CA ALA A 154 7.47 13.21 16.59
C ALA A 154 7.33 11.72 16.98
N ARG A 155 7.97 11.33 18.08
CA ARG A 155 7.93 9.94 18.58
C ARG A 155 6.69 9.60 19.39
N ARG A 156 6.09 10.60 20.06
CA ARG A 156 4.91 10.45 20.91
C ARG A 156 3.89 11.50 20.51
N VAL A 157 2.72 11.06 20.07
CA VAL A 157 1.63 11.92 19.57
C VAL A 157 0.35 11.56 20.31
N LEU A 158 -0.29 12.56 20.92
CA LEU A 158 -1.63 12.43 21.50
C LEU A 158 -2.63 13.13 20.58
N VAL A 159 -3.58 12.37 20.04
CA VAL A 159 -4.69 12.89 19.23
C VAL A 159 -5.93 12.91 20.10
N LEU A 160 -6.45 14.10 20.37
CA LEU A 160 -7.73 14.30 21.05
C LEU A 160 -8.78 14.64 20.00
N THR A 161 -9.85 13.87 19.97
CA THR A 161 -11.04 14.10 19.14
C THR A 161 -12.28 13.95 20.02
N PHE A 162 -13.32 14.70 19.69
CA PHE A 162 -14.65 14.61 20.32
C PHE A 162 -15.61 13.90 19.37
#